data_AF-A0A820EK81-F1
#
_entry.id   AF-A0A820EK81-F1
#
_cell.length_a   1.000
_cell.length_b   1.000
_cell.length_c   1.000
_cell.angle_alpha   90.00
_cell.angle_beta   90.00
_cell.angle_gamma   90.00
#
_symmetry.space_group_name_H-M   'P 1'
#
loop_
_entity.id
_entity.type
_entity.pdbx_description
1 polymer ?
#
loop_
_entity_poly.entity_id
_entity_poly.type
_entity_poly.pdbx_seq_one_letter_code
_entity_poly.pdbx_strand_id
1 'polypeptide(L)'
;MVDFLTHENNDIRKLAEQCVSALCRIQKPSRVYLGKSSHNLLHHTNNTCPGDHNDNLRVTYNDYQPPKTQIEWEQTCFLDKCYHGYYEWPKIIKYPMNKRERYTKETMPERGLFRNFGLNLIDHFMEQLNILIHEKTKEKYEGCHRVAAVIVAGMIRGSKHWTLQMLDELWQKIIPFLNQVCANLSPETLSYWGACFKFAMEDLDPRRMYRLIEFICTLINNKTIVNTFLETSSW
;
A
#
# COMPACT_ATOMS: atom_id res chain seq x y z
N MET A 1 25.08 11.77 0.25
CA MET A 1 24.06 11.12 1.12
C MET A 1 23.62 9.77 0.59
N VAL A 2 23.22 9.68 -0.68
CA VAL A 2 22.89 8.39 -1.33
C VAL A 2 24.05 7.42 -1.28
N ASP A 3 25.25 7.90 -1.59
CA ASP A 3 26.46 7.07 -1.67
C ASP A 3 26.84 6.43 -0.33
N PHE A 4 26.33 6.99 0.77
CA PHE A 4 26.53 6.44 2.11
C PHE A 4 25.54 5.32 2.48
N LEU A 5 24.54 5.03 1.64
CA LEU A 5 23.63 3.89 1.86
C LEU A 5 24.34 2.54 1.75
N THR A 6 25.43 2.48 0.99
CA THR A 6 26.28 1.29 0.82
C THR A 6 27.58 1.37 1.62
N HIS A 7 27.66 2.30 2.57
CA HIS A 7 28.87 2.49 3.39
C HIS A 7 29.16 1.25 4.26
N GLU A 8 30.43 0.93 4.50
CA GLU A 8 30.82 -0.27 5.26
C GLU A 8 30.33 -0.25 6.72
N ASN A 9 30.45 0.92 7.36
CA ASN A 9 29.94 1.16 8.72
C ASN A 9 28.41 1.19 8.77
N ASN A 10 27.83 0.36 9.64
CA ASN A 10 26.38 0.21 9.79
C ASN A 10 25.67 1.45 10.34
N ASP A 11 26.31 2.19 11.25
CA ASP A 11 25.72 3.39 11.85
C ASP A 11 25.64 4.53 10.82
N ILE A 12 26.66 4.62 9.95
CA ILE A 12 26.64 5.56 8.81
C ILE A 12 25.51 5.19 7.84
N ARG A 13 25.28 3.90 7.54
CA ARG A 13 24.15 3.48 6.68
C ARG A 13 22.80 3.85 7.29
N LYS A 14 22.61 3.63 8.59
CA LYS A 14 21.37 4.00 9.30
C LYS A 14 21.14 5.51 9.26
N LEU A 15 22.17 6.31 9.52
CA LEU A 15 22.07 7.76 9.41
C LEU A 15 21.73 8.19 7.98
N ALA A 16 22.40 7.60 6.99
CA ALA A 16 22.13 7.87 5.57
C ALA A 16 20.69 7.51 5.18
N GLU A 17 20.17 6.37 5.63
CA GLU A 17 18.79 5.95 5.44
C GLU A 17 17.81 6.98 6.01
N GLN A 18 18.00 7.38 7.27
CA GLN A 18 17.15 8.38 7.93
C GLN A 18 17.19 9.74 7.20
N CYS A 19 18.39 10.20 6.81
CA CYS A 19 18.53 11.44 6.07
C CYS A 19 17.86 11.36 4.69
N VAL A 20 18.06 10.26 3.95
CA VAL A 20 17.39 10.03 2.67
C VAL A 20 15.88 10.02 2.86
N SER A 21 15.37 9.32 3.87
CA SER A 21 13.95 9.28 4.26
C SER A 21 13.41 10.67 4.63
N ALA A 22 14.18 11.50 5.32
CA ALA A 22 13.81 12.87 5.66
C ALA A 22 13.75 13.76 4.42
N LEU A 23 14.76 13.70 3.54
CA LEU A 23 14.75 14.38 2.24
C LEU A 23 13.52 13.98 1.43
N CYS A 24 13.13 12.70 1.50
CA CYS A 24 11.91 12.24 0.86
C CYS A 24 10.66 13.01 1.33
N ARG A 25 10.57 13.23 2.64
CA ARG A 25 9.39 13.85 3.25
C ARG A 25 9.33 15.33 2.92
N ILE A 26 10.48 16.01 2.90
CA ILE A 26 10.60 17.42 2.51
C ILE A 26 10.16 17.61 1.06
N GLN A 27 10.54 16.68 0.18
CA GLN A 27 10.22 16.71 -1.25
C GLN A 27 8.87 16.08 -1.58
N LYS A 28 7.97 15.93 -0.59
CA LYS A 28 6.66 15.32 -0.80
C LYS A 28 5.80 16.26 -1.67
N PRO A 29 5.27 15.77 -2.81
CA PRO A 29 4.37 16.54 -3.65
C PRO A 29 3.12 17.00 -2.91
N SER A 30 2.70 18.24 -3.15
CA SER A 30 1.39 18.74 -2.73
C SER A 30 0.27 17.88 -3.31
N ARG A 31 -0.82 17.74 -2.55
CA ARG A 31 -2.00 16.98 -2.96
C ARG A 31 -3.09 17.94 -3.38
N VAL A 32 -3.73 17.66 -4.51
CA VAL A 32 -4.97 18.33 -4.91
C VAL A 32 -6.13 17.68 -4.15
N TYR A 33 -6.92 18.50 -3.47
CA TYR A 33 -8.07 18.05 -2.70
C TYR A 33 -9.36 18.46 -3.39
N LEU A 34 -10.32 17.54 -3.42
CA LEU A 34 -11.69 17.81 -3.81
C LEU A 34 -12.54 17.98 -2.56
N GLY A 35 -13.44 18.97 -2.58
CA GLY A 35 -14.44 19.18 -1.54
C GLY A 35 -15.83 18.91 -2.12
N LYS A 36 -16.59 18.02 -1.49
CA LYS A 36 -17.98 17.73 -1.88
C LYS A 36 -18.87 17.72 -0.66
N SER A 37 -20.12 18.16 -0.81
CA SER A 37 -21.13 18.05 0.24
C SER A 37 -21.45 16.59 0.51
N SER A 38 -21.56 16.21 1.79
CA SER A 38 -21.96 14.86 2.22
C SER A 38 -23.34 14.47 1.67
N HIS A 39 -24.30 15.40 1.65
CA HIS A 39 -25.63 15.19 1.09
C HIS A 39 -25.60 14.78 -0.39
N ASN A 40 -24.73 15.42 -1.19
CA ASN A 40 -24.64 15.16 -2.63
C ASN A 40 -23.88 13.87 -2.98
N LEU A 41 -22.97 13.43 -2.11
CA LEU A 41 -22.14 12.25 -2.37
C LEU A 41 -22.79 10.95 -1.93
N LEU A 42 -23.53 10.97 -0.82
CA LEU A 42 -23.90 9.75 -0.09
C LEU A 42 -25.39 9.64 0.22
N HIS A 43 -26.21 10.60 -0.25
CA HIS A 43 -27.63 10.71 0.14
C HIS A 43 -27.80 10.70 1.66
N HIS A 44 -26.98 11.51 2.33
CA HIS A 44 -26.94 11.66 3.78
C HIS A 44 -28.32 11.69 4.42
N THR A 45 -28.54 10.78 5.35
CA THR A 45 -29.71 10.81 6.25
C THR A 45 -29.32 11.51 7.54
N ASN A 46 -30.19 12.31 8.16
CA ASN A 46 -29.91 13.01 9.43
C ASN A 46 -29.86 12.05 10.65
N ASN A 47 -29.39 10.82 10.45
CA ASN A 47 -29.29 9.82 11.49
C ASN A 47 -28.04 10.11 12.33
N THR A 48 -28.21 10.22 13.64
CA THR A 48 -27.16 10.59 14.60
C THR A 48 -26.70 9.41 15.46
N CYS A 49 -27.13 8.19 15.12
CA CYS A 49 -26.75 6.97 15.82
C CYS A 49 -25.44 6.41 15.22
N PRO A 50 -24.50 5.87 16.00
CA PRO A 50 -23.37 5.14 15.45
C PRO A 50 -23.80 3.83 14.77
N GLY A 51 -23.16 3.48 13.65
CA GLY A 51 -23.32 2.16 13.05
C GLY A 51 -23.24 2.16 11.52
N ASP A 52 -23.67 1.04 10.94
CA ASP A 52 -23.83 0.88 9.50
C ASP A 52 -25.20 1.44 9.08
N HIS A 53 -25.18 2.27 8.04
CA HIS A 53 -26.32 3.02 7.53
C HIS A 53 -26.34 2.96 6.01
N ASN A 54 -27.52 3.05 5.41
CA ASN A 54 -27.65 3.01 3.94
C ASN A 54 -26.77 4.05 3.21
N ASP A 55 -26.48 5.20 3.83
CA ASP A 55 -25.60 6.24 3.26
C ASP A 55 -24.10 5.92 3.40
N ASN A 56 -23.68 5.18 4.44
CA ASN A 56 -22.29 4.81 4.67
C ASN A 56 -21.90 3.44 4.09
N LEU A 57 -22.84 2.57 3.75
CA LEU A 57 -22.55 1.29 3.09
C LEU A 57 -21.74 1.46 1.79
N ARG A 58 -21.95 2.55 1.05
CA ARG A 58 -21.21 2.88 -0.18
C ARG A 58 -19.71 3.14 0.01
N VAL A 59 -19.28 3.45 1.24
CA VAL A 59 -17.86 3.61 1.57
C VAL A 59 -17.24 2.36 2.18
N THR A 60 -18.04 1.34 2.48
CA THR A 60 -17.57 0.03 2.94
C THR A 60 -17.01 -0.79 1.77
N TYR A 61 -16.32 -1.89 2.11
CA TYR A 61 -15.69 -2.75 1.11
C TYR A 61 -16.63 -3.82 0.51
N ASN A 62 -17.65 -4.27 1.26
CA ASN A 62 -18.44 -5.47 0.90
C ASN A 62 -19.12 -5.38 -0.48
N ASP A 63 -19.68 -4.21 -0.81
CA ASP A 63 -20.34 -3.95 -2.10
C ASP A 63 -19.49 -3.10 -3.04
N TYR A 64 -18.19 -2.95 -2.76
CA TYR A 64 -17.31 -2.11 -3.54
C TYR A 64 -17.03 -2.72 -4.91
N GLN A 65 -17.30 -1.93 -5.96
CA GLN A 65 -16.91 -2.25 -7.33
C GLN A 65 -15.73 -1.37 -7.73
N PRO A 66 -14.54 -1.95 -7.98
CA PRO A 66 -13.37 -1.18 -8.39
C PRO A 66 -13.61 -0.39 -9.69
N PRO A 67 -13.14 0.86 -9.77
CA PRO A 67 -13.13 1.64 -11.00
C PRO A 67 -12.45 0.90 -12.15
N LYS A 68 -13.06 0.92 -13.34
CA LYS A 68 -12.53 0.28 -14.55
C LYS A 68 -11.79 1.26 -15.45
N THR A 69 -12.08 2.55 -15.31
CA THR A 69 -11.46 3.61 -16.09
C THR A 69 -10.65 4.56 -15.22
N GLN A 70 -9.66 5.23 -15.82
CA GLN A 70 -8.87 6.27 -15.15
C GLN A 70 -9.77 7.43 -14.66
N ILE A 71 -10.82 7.78 -15.41
CA ILE A 71 -11.76 8.85 -15.03
C ILE A 71 -12.53 8.47 -13.78
N GLU A 72 -13.09 7.25 -13.73
CA GLU A 72 -13.78 6.74 -12.54
C GLU A 72 -12.83 6.69 -11.33
N TRP A 73 -11.59 6.21 -11.53
CA TRP A 73 -10.57 6.16 -10.49
C TRP A 73 -10.31 7.56 -9.91
N GLU A 74 -10.05 8.55 -10.76
CA GLU A 74 -9.77 9.93 -10.35
C GLU A 74 -10.93 10.59 -9.59
N GLN A 75 -12.17 10.27 -9.97
CA GLN A 75 -13.38 10.83 -9.38
C GLN A 75 -13.84 10.12 -8.10
N THR A 76 -13.35 8.89 -7.87
CA THR A 76 -13.74 8.07 -6.71
C THR A 76 -13.36 8.74 -5.40
N CYS A 77 -14.33 8.86 -4.50
CA CYS A 77 -14.13 9.43 -3.17
C CYS A 77 -13.57 8.36 -2.21
N PHE A 78 -12.24 8.31 -2.08
CA PHE A 78 -11.60 7.47 -1.05
C PHE A 78 -11.34 8.27 0.22
N LEU A 79 -11.78 7.73 1.35
CA LEU A 79 -11.68 8.31 2.67
C LEU A 79 -10.55 7.65 3.46
N ASP A 80 -9.42 8.34 3.56
CA ASP A 80 -8.29 7.87 4.38
C ASP A 80 -8.65 7.74 5.87
N LYS A 81 -9.72 8.40 6.31
CA LYS A 81 -10.23 8.39 7.68
C LYS A 81 -11.50 7.54 7.73
N CYS A 82 -11.36 6.34 8.27
CA CYS A 82 -12.41 5.32 8.28
C CYS A 82 -13.57 5.61 9.24
N TYR A 83 -13.49 6.70 10.03
CA TYR A 83 -14.51 7.05 11.02
C TYR A 83 -15.60 8.01 10.48
N HIS A 84 -15.40 8.61 9.31
CA HIS A 84 -16.43 9.49 8.72
C HIS A 84 -17.68 8.69 8.36
N GLY A 85 -18.84 9.17 8.78
CA GLY A 85 -20.11 8.49 8.51
C GLY A 85 -20.44 7.36 9.47
N TYR A 86 -19.55 7.04 10.42
CA TYR A 86 -19.88 6.06 11.47
C TYR A 86 -20.89 6.63 12.46
N TYR A 87 -20.62 7.83 13.01
CA TYR A 87 -21.58 8.59 13.84
C TYR A 87 -22.35 9.64 13.03
N GLU A 88 -21.62 10.46 12.28
CA GLU A 88 -22.16 11.55 11.48
C GLU A 88 -21.20 11.86 10.33
N TRP A 89 -21.71 12.45 9.27
CA TRP A 89 -20.90 12.96 8.17
C TRP A 89 -20.52 14.42 8.39
N PRO A 90 -19.30 14.84 8.02
CA PRO A 90 -18.98 16.26 7.98
C PRO A 90 -19.78 16.93 6.85
N LYS A 91 -20.18 18.19 7.06
CA LYS A 91 -20.91 18.99 6.05
C LYS A 91 -20.21 19.02 4.68
N ILE A 92 -18.88 19.07 4.70
CA ILE A 92 -18.02 19.00 3.53
C ILE A 92 -16.98 17.91 3.75
N ILE A 93 -16.97 16.93 2.85
CA ILE A 93 -15.97 15.88 2.81
C ILE A 93 -14.83 16.37 1.91
N LYS A 94 -13.63 16.49 2.48
CA LYS A 94 -12.40 16.76 1.72
C LYS A 94 -11.64 15.46 1.52
N TYR A 95 -11.33 15.13 0.27
CA TYR A 95 -10.56 13.94 -0.08
C TYR A 95 -9.53 14.25 -1.16
N PRO A 96 -8.36 13.59 -1.17
CA PRO A 96 -7.37 13.80 -2.21
C PRO A 96 -7.87 13.22 -3.53
N MET A 97 -7.70 13.96 -4.63
CA MET A 97 -7.95 13.44 -5.97
C MET A 97 -7.02 12.23 -6.24
N ASN A 98 -7.51 11.19 -6.90
CA ASN A 98 -6.71 10.00 -7.23
C ASN A 98 -5.89 10.19 -8.51
N LYS A 99 -5.44 11.42 -8.69
CA LYS A 99 -4.54 11.84 -9.73
C LYS A 99 -3.36 12.50 -9.02
N ARG A 100 -2.17 11.97 -9.26
CA ARG A 100 -0.97 12.78 -9.19
C ARG A 100 -0.58 13.10 -10.61
N GLU A 101 -0.59 14.38 -10.96
CA GLU A 101 0.03 14.83 -12.19
C GLU A 101 1.49 14.37 -12.16
N ARG A 102 1.93 13.69 -13.22
CA ARG A 102 3.33 13.37 -13.42
C ARG A 102 4.10 14.68 -13.41
N TYR A 103 5.17 14.74 -12.63
CA TYR A 103 6.25 15.64 -12.96
C TYR A 103 6.78 15.26 -14.35
N THR A 104 6.90 16.24 -15.25
CA THR A 104 7.73 16.09 -16.45
C THR A 104 9.19 15.91 -16.02
N LYS A 105 10.05 15.45 -16.94
CA LYS A 105 11.49 15.29 -16.69
C LYS A 105 12.13 16.58 -16.14
N GLU A 106 11.54 17.75 -16.40
CA GLU A 106 12.03 19.06 -15.94
C GLU A 106 11.60 19.46 -14.51
N THR A 107 10.70 18.73 -13.84
CA THR A 107 10.07 19.23 -12.59
C THR A 107 10.11 18.28 -11.39
N MET A 108 10.78 17.13 -11.46
CA MET A 108 10.84 16.15 -10.36
C MET A 108 11.70 16.62 -9.17
N PRO A 109 11.16 16.67 -7.94
CA PRO A 109 11.95 16.66 -6.72
C PRO A 109 12.03 15.22 -6.15
N GLU A 110 13.26 14.72 -6.10
CA GLU A 110 13.70 13.49 -5.44
C GLU A 110 13.29 13.29 -3.95
N ARG A 111 12.26 12.46 -3.69
CA ARG A 111 12.32 11.20 -2.88
C ARG A 111 11.12 10.86 -1.97
N GLY A 112 11.00 9.56 -1.73
CA GLY A 112 9.91 8.82 -1.10
C GLY A 112 9.68 7.72 -2.10
N LEU A 113 10.54 6.70 -2.13
CA LEU A 113 11.03 6.13 -3.41
C LEU A 113 9.92 5.91 -4.45
N PHE A 114 8.96 5.04 -4.18
CA PHE A 114 7.81 4.81 -5.09
C PHE A 114 6.79 5.95 -5.09
N ARG A 115 6.61 6.65 -3.95
CA ARG A 115 5.77 7.86 -3.87
C ARG A 115 6.26 8.98 -4.79
N ASN A 116 7.55 9.10 -5.04
CA ASN A 116 8.19 10.23 -5.71
C ASN A 116 8.74 9.87 -7.08
N PHE A 117 9.29 8.67 -7.26
CA PHE A 117 9.85 8.19 -8.53
C PHE A 117 8.88 7.29 -9.31
N GLY A 118 7.71 6.97 -8.76
CA GLY A 118 6.71 6.18 -9.45
C GLY A 118 7.26 4.81 -9.85
N LEU A 119 7.11 4.47 -11.12
CA LEU A 119 7.53 3.20 -11.72
C LEU A 119 9.02 3.14 -12.07
N ASN A 120 9.76 4.25 -12.04
CA ASN A 120 11.13 4.31 -12.59
C ASN A 120 12.10 3.30 -11.94
N LEU A 121 11.83 2.90 -10.70
CA LEU A 121 12.68 1.98 -9.95
C LEU A 121 12.09 0.56 -9.90
N ILE A 122 10.90 0.33 -10.47
CA ILE A 122 10.16 -0.91 -10.25
C ILE A 122 10.94 -2.14 -10.71
N ASP A 123 11.52 -2.11 -11.90
CA ASP A 123 12.21 -3.27 -12.47
C ASP A 123 13.46 -3.63 -11.69
N HIS A 124 14.26 -2.63 -11.31
CA HIS A 124 15.44 -2.81 -10.46
C HIS A 124 15.07 -3.40 -9.10
N PHE A 125 14.00 -2.91 -8.46
CA PHE A 125 13.53 -3.48 -7.19
C PHE A 125 12.98 -4.89 -7.37
N MET A 126 12.24 -5.18 -8.44
CA MET A 126 11.72 -6.53 -8.70
C MET A 126 12.85 -7.54 -8.93
N GLU A 127 13.92 -7.16 -9.63
CA GLU A 127 15.11 -8.00 -9.79
C GLU A 127 15.74 -8.33 -8.44
N GLN A 128 15.98 -7.33 -7.59
CA GLN A 128 16.55 -7.53 -6.26
C GLN A 128 15.63 -8.34 -5.34
N LEU A 129 14.31 -8.10 -5.40
CA LEU A 129 13.32 -8.87 -4.65
C LEU A 129 13.38 -10.35 -5.02
N ASN A 130 13.50 -10.67 -6.31
CA ASN A 130 13.65 -12.05 -6.76
C ASN A 130 14.94 -12.68 -6.19
N ILE A 131 16.07 -11.98 -6.21
CA ILE A 131 17.31 -12.48 -5.60
C ILE A 131 17.12 -12.78 -4.12
N LEU A 132 16.50 -11.86 -3.38
CA LEU A 132 16.29 -11.99 -1.93
C LEU A 132 15.43 -13.20 -1.56
N ILE A 133 14.31 -13.44 -2.25
CA ILE A 133 13.41 -14.55 -1.90
C ILE A 133 13.94 -15.93 -2.33
N HIS A 134 14.99 -15.98 -3.15
CA HIS A 134 15.65 -17.23 -3.57
C HIS A 134 16.95 -17.51 -2.80
N GLU A 135 17.37 -16.64 -1.89
CA GLU A 135 18.47 -16.94 -0.98
C GLU A 135 18.07 -18.11 -0.07
N LYS A 136 18.86 -19.18 -0.06
CA LYS A 136 18.57 -20.41 0.71
C LYS A 136 19.55 -20.65 1.86
N THR A 137 20.58 -19.81 1.97
CA THR A 137 21.59 -19.90 3.02
C THR A 137 20.96 -19.62 4.37
N LYS A 138 21.11 -20.56 5.32
CA LYS A 138 20.44 -20.51 6.63
C LYS A 138 20.69 -19.19 7.38
N GLU A 139 21.92 -18.66 7.33
CA GLU A 139 22.24 -17.39 8.03
C GLU A 139 21.59 -16.16 7.40
N LYS A 140 21.18 -16.21 6.13
CA LYS A 140 20.67 -15.05 5.38
C LYS A 140 19.18 -15.13 5.08
N TYR A 141 18.62 -16.34 4.96
CA TYR A 141 17.24 -16.62 4.54
C TYR A 141 16.22 -15.68 5.20
N GLU A 142 16.21 -15.67 6.54
CA GLU A 142 15.29 -14.85 7.33
C GLU A 142 15.48 -13.34 7.09
N GLY A 143 16.75 -12.90 7.08
CA GLY A 143 17.11 -11.50 6.84
C GLY A 143 16.70 -11.01 5.45
N CYS A 144 16.84 -11.86 4.43
CA CYS A 144 16.44 -11.56 3.06
C CYS A 144 14.92 -11.43 2.93
N HIS A 145 14.14 -12.34 3.52
CA HIS A 145 12.68 -12.22 3.56
C HIS A 145 12.21 -10.98 4.31
N ARG A 146 12.84 -10.64 5.44
CA ARG A 146 12.54 -9.42 6.19
C ARG A 146 12.76 -8.17 5.35
N VAL A 147 13.89 -8.08 4.64
CA VAL A 147 14.19 -6.94 3.74
C VAL A 147 13.21 -6.89 2.57
N ALA A 148 12.92 -8.03 1.93
CA ALA A 148 11.97 -8.11 0.83
C ALA A 148 10.57 -7.65 1.23
N ALA A 149 10.09 -8.10 2.40
CA ALA A 149 8.80 -7.69 2.96
C ALA A 149 8.73 -6.17 3.20
N VAL A 150 9.80 -5.56 3.74
CA VAL A 150 9.87 -4.10 3.94
C VAL A 150 9.81 -3.33 2.62
N ILE A 151 10.55 -3.80 1.59
CA ILE A 151 10.55 -3.20 0.26
C ILE A 151 9.14 -3.25 -0.36
N VAL A 152 8.51 -4.43 -0.35
CA VAL A 152 7.16 -4.63 -0.92
C VAL A 152 6.13 -3.77 -0.20
N ALA A 153 6.19 -3.69 1.13
CA ALA A 153 5.31 -2.82 1.89
C ALA A 153 5.50 -1.34 1.49
N GLY A 154 6.76 -0.91 1.29
CA GLY A 154 7.10 0.41 0.79
C GLY A 154 6.60 0.70 -0.63
N MET A 155 6.65 -0.28 -1.52
CA MET A 155 6.10 -0.21 -2.88
C MET A 155 4.60 0.01 -2.85
N ILE A 156 3.87 -0.85 -2.12
CA ILE A 156 2.41 -0.79 -1.99
C ILE A 156 1.99 0.54 -1.38
N ARG A 157 2.57 0.94 -0.23
CA ARG A 157 2.23 2.23 0.41
C ARG A 157 2.60 3.43 -0.44
N GLY A 158 3.73 3.36 -1.15
CA GLY A 158 4.19 4.42 -2.06
C GLY A 158 3.22 4.66 -3.22
N SER A 159 2.46 3.64 -3.61
CA SER A 159 1.51 3.67 -4.72
C SER A 159 0.13 4.24 -4.39
N LYS A 160 -0.14 4.60 -3.13
CA LYS A 160 -1.48 5.02 -2.63
C LYS A 160 -2.23 6.04 -3.52
N HIS A 161 -1.50 6.95 -4.16
CA HIS A 161 -2.05 8.04 -4.99
C HIS A 161 -1.61 7.97 -6.46
N TRP A 162 -1.20 6.79 -6.93
CA TRP A 162 -0.87 6.57 -8.33
C TRP A 162 -2.12 6.54 -9.21
N THR A 163 -1.91 6.70 -10.52
CA THR A 163 -2.96 6.48 -11.53
C THR A 163 -3.31 5.00 -11.62
N LEU A 164 -4.48 4.68 -12.16
CA LEU A 164 -4.93 3.30 -12.34
C LEU A 164 -3.93 2.51 -13.20
N GLN A 165 -3.45 3.11 -14.29
CA GLN A 165 -2.41 2.50 -15.14
C GLN A 165 -1.14 2.14 -14.36
N MET A 166 -0.63 3.05 -13.53
CA MET A 166 0.58 2.77 -12.75
C MET A 166 0.34 1.68 -11.69
N LEU A 167 -0.88 1.62 -11.13
CA LEU A 167 -1.28 0.54 -10.25
C LEU A 167 -1.37 -0.79 -11.01
N ASP A 168 -1.90 -0.81 -12.23
CA ASP A 168 -1.89 -1.99 -13.09
C ASP A 168 -0.50 -2.55 -13.29
N GLU A 169 0.44 -1.70 -13.69
CA GLU A 169 1.84 -2.07 -13.91
C GLU A 169 2.51 -2.59 -12.61
N LEU A 170 2.20 -1.98 -11.46
CA LEU A 170 2.70 -2.46 -10.16
C LEU A 170 2.16 -3.84 -9.81
N TRP A 171 0.84 -3.99 -9.82
CA TRP A 171 0.18 -5.21 -9.33
C TRP A 171 0.38 -6.40 -10.27
N GLN A 172 0.57 -6.18 -11.58
CA GLN A 172 0.99 -7.22 -12.53
C GLN A 172 2.33 -7.85 -12.15
N LYS A 173 3.22 -7.12 -11.47
CA LYS A 173 4.52 -7.62 -10.99
C LYS A 173 4.45 -8.13 -9.55
N ILE A 174 3.74 -7.43 -8.67
CA ILE A 174 3.64 -7.78 -7.25
C ILE A 174 2.83 -9.05 -7.01
N ILE A 175 1.70 -9.28 -7.72
CA ILE A 175 0.87 -10.47 -7.49
C ILE A 175 1.63 -11.77 -7.75
N PRO A 176 2.29 -11.98 -8.92
CA PRO A 176 3.07 -13.18 -9.16
C PRO A 176 4.20 -13.40 -8.14
N PHE A 177 4.87 -12.31 -7.75
CA PHE A 177 5.92 -12.35 -6.74
C PHE A 177 5.37 -12.78 -5.36
N LEU A 178 4.23 -12.22 -4.92
CA LEU A 178 3.59 -12.61 -3.67
C LEU A 178 3.09 -14.05 -3.70
N ASN A 179 2.58 -14.53 -4.84
CA ASN A 179 2.23 -15.95 -5.00
C ASN A 179 3.45 -16.86 -4.78
N GLN A 180 4.61 -16.50 -5.34
CA GLN A 180 5.85 -17.25 -5.15
C GLN A 180 6.32 -17.26 -3.69
N VAL A 181 6.25 -16.10 -3.02
CA VAL A 181 6.55 -15.98 -1.60
C VAL A 181 5.64 -16.89 -0.79
N CYS A 182 4.32 -16.78 -0.98
CA CYS A 182 3.32 -17.52 -0.22
C CYS A 182 3.42 -19.05 -0.41
N ALA A 183 3.86 -19.51 -1.57
CA ALA A 183 4.10 -20.93 -1.83
C ALA A 183 5.28 -21.52 -1.03
N ASN A 184 6.17 -20.68 -0.50
CA ASN A 184 7.39 -21.08 0.19
C ASN A 184 7.51 -20.46 1.60
N LEU A 185 6.39 -20.05 2.21
CA LEU A 185 6.40 -19.49 3.55
C LEU A 185 6.76 -20.55 4.58
N SER A 186 7.63 -20.15 5.51
CA SER A 186 7.92 -20.88 6.75
C SER A 186 7.27 -20.15 7.94
N PRO A 187 7.11 -20.80 9.10
CA PRO A 187 6.65 -20.15 10.34
C PRO A 187 7.46 -18.89 10.69
N GLU A 188 8.77 -18.91 10.48
CA GLU A 188 9.68 -17.81 10.80
C GLU A 188 9.46 -16.62 9.85
N THR A 189 9.31 -16.89 8.55
CA THR A 189 9.15 -15.84 7.53
C THR A 189 7.74 -15.26 7.49
N LEU A 190 6.75 -16.02 7.93
CA LEU A 190 5.34 -15.62 7.98
C LEU A 190 5.13 -14.30 8.74
N SER A 191 5.81 -14.16 9.89
CA SER A 191 5.70 -12.96 10.73
C SER A 191 6.05 -11.66 9.98
N TYR A 192 7.07 -11.71 9.11
CA TYR A 192 7.50 -10.55 8.31
C TYR A 192 6.49 -10.17 7.23
N TRP A 193 5.91 -11.17 6.56
CA TRP A 193 4.90 -10.92 5.51
C TRP A 193 3.57 -10.47 6.11
N GLY A 194 3.17 -11.02 7.26
CA GLY A 194 2.04 -10.52 8.04
C GLY A 194 2.22 -9.05 8.44
N ALA A 195 3.41 -8.69 8.94
CA ALA A 195 3.75 -7.30 9.25
C ALA A 195 3.76 -6.40 8.00
N CYS A 196 4.25 -6.91 6.86
CA CYS A 196 4.20 -6.22 5.57
C CYS A 196 2.76 -5.89 5.15
N PHE A 197 1.86 -6.88 5.15
CA PHE A 197 0.47 -6.67 4.76
C PHE A 197 -0.27 -5.73 5.72
N LYS A 198 -0.07 -5.90 7.03
CA LYS A 198 -0.61 -4.99 8.04
C LYS A 198 -0.16 -3.55 7.77
N PHE A 199 1.15 -3.32 7.66
CA PHE A 199 1.71 -1.99 7.41
C PHE A 199 1.23 -1.41 6.07
N ALA A 200 1.12 -2.23 5.03
CA ALA A 200 0.62 -1.82 3.73
C ALA A 200 -0.83 -1.32 3.77
N MET A 201 -1.64 -1.82 4.71
CA MET A 201 -3.07 -1.53 4.88
C MET A 201 -3.39 -0.49 5.97
N GLU A 202 -2.38 0.07 6.65
CA GLU A 202 -2.58 1.08 7.71
C GLU A 202 -2.89 2.49 7.15
N ASP A 203 -3.80 3.20 7.81
CA ASP A 203 -4.22 4.59 7.54
C ASP A 203 -4.65 4.85 6.08
N LEU A 204 -5.45 3.94 5.53
CA LEU A 204 -5.97 4.02 4.17
C LEU A 204 -7.40 3.52 4.04
N ASP A 205 -8.03 3.96 2.96
CA ASP A 205 -9.31 3.43 2.53
C ASP A 205 -9.12 2.02 1.94
N PRO A 206 -9.76 0.97 2.48
CA PRO A 206 -9.57 -0.40 2.04
C PRO A 206 -9.91 -0.61 0.56
N ARG A 207 -10.81 0.20 0.01
CA ARG A 207 -11.21 0.14 -1.42
C ARG A 207 -10.05 0.50 -2.36
N ARG A 208 -9.04 1.24 -1.90
CA ARG A 208 -7.80 1.48 -2.67
C ARG A 208 -6.92 0.23 -2.76
N MET A 209 -7.00 -0.66 -1.78
CA MET A 209 -6.18 -1.86 -1.66
C MET A 209 -6.93 -3.12 -2.06
N TYR A 210 -7.98 -3.00 -2.87
CA TYR A 210 -8.83 -4.12 -3.27
C TYR A 210 -8.03 -5.30 -3.84
N ARG A 211 -6.98 -5.04 -4.64
CA ARG A 211 -6.10 -6.09 -5.18
C ARG A 211 -5.34 -6.87 -4.11
N LEU A 212 -4.89 -6.20 -3.06
CA LEU A 212 -4.24 -6.87 -1.92
C LEU A 212 -5.26 -7.66 -1.12
N ILE A 213 -6.45 -7.10 -0.90
CA ILE A 213 -7.53 -7.77 -0.18
C ILE A 213 -7.97 -9.03 -0.94
N GLU A 214 -8.21 -8.94 -2.25
CA GLU A 214 -8.54 -10.07 -3.12
C GLU A 214 -7.44 -11.15 -3.10
N PHE A 215 -6.17 -10.73 -3.17
CA PHE A 215 -5.02 -11.63 -3.02
C PHE A 215 -5.05 -12.37 -1.67
N ILE A 216 -5.22 -11.65 -0.56
CA ILE A 216 -5.27 -12.23 0.79
C ILE A 216 -6.48 -13.15 0.95
N CYS A 217 -7.66 -12.76 0.46
CA CYS A 217 -8.85 -13.62 0.48
C CYS A 217 -8.63 -14.91 -0.30
N THR A 218 -7.98 -14.82 -1.48
CA THR A 218 -7.63 -16.00 -2.29
C THR A 218 -6.63 -16.89 -1.55
N LEU A 219 -5.63 -16.29 -0.89
CA LEU A 219 -4.65 -16.99 -0.08
C LEU A 219 -5.30 -17.76 1.09
N ILE A 220 -6.20 -17.11 1.83
CA ILE A 220 -6.92 -17.71 2.96
C ILE A 220 -7.86 -18.82 2.49
N ASN A 221 -8.52 -18.66 1.35
CA ASN A 221 -9.41 -19.70 0.83
C ASN A 221 -8.64 -20.93 0.32
N ASN A 222 -7.33 -20.80 0.08
CA ASN A 222 -6.46 -21.91 -0.28
C ASN A 222 -6.03 -22.68 1.00
N LYS A 223 -6.85 -23.68 1.37
CA LYS A 223 -6.77 -24.45 2.64
C LYS A 223 -5.38 -24.99 3.00
N THR A 224 -4.52 -25.25 2.02
CA THR A 224 -3.16 -25.79 2.24
C THR A 224 -2.26 -24.82 2.99
N ILE A 225 -2.46 -23.51 2.79
CA ILE A 225 -1.64 -22.46 3.39
C ILE A 225 -2.19 -22.10 4.77
N VAL A 226 -3.50 -22.05 4.94
CA VAL A 226 -4.13 -21.71 6.24
C VAL A 226 -3.79 -22.69 7.35
N ASN A 227 -3.62 -23.98 7.05
CA ASN A 227 -3.19 -24.95 8.05
C ASN A 227 -1.78 -24.61 8.61
N THR A 228 -0.87 -24.12 7.75
CA THR A 228 0.43 -23.59 8.19
C THR A 228 0.30 -22.32 9.07
N PHE A 229 -0.75 -21.51 8.87
CA PHE A 229 -0.99 -20.27 9.62
C PHE A 229 -1.67 -20.50 10.99
N LEU A 230 -2.59 -21.47 11.07
CA LEU A 230 -3.34 -21.79 12.29
C LEU A 230 -2.50 -22.58 13.30
N GLU A 231 -1.60 -23.44 12.84
CA GLU A 231 -0.68 -24.18 13.71
C GLU A 231 0.35 -23.27 14.42
N THR A 232 0.68 -22.10 13.85
CA THR A 232 1.64 -21.15 14.44
C THR A 232 1.02 -20.14 15.41
N SER A 233 -0.32 -20.08 15.50
CA SER A 233 -1.04 -19.09 16.29
C SER A 233 -1.60 -19.63 17.60
N SER A 234 -1.31 -20.88 17.97
CA SER A 234 -1.62 -21.44 19.28
C SER A 234 -0.62 -20.95 20.33
N TRP A 235 -0.95 -19.82 20.95
CA TRP A 235 -0.49 -19.42 22.28
C TRP A 235 -1.68 -19.43 23.24
#